data_AF-A0A180GWJ3-F1
#
_entry.id   AF-A0A180GWJ3-F1
#
_cell.length_a   1.000
_cell.length_b   1.000
_cell.length_c   1.000
_cell.angle_alpha   90.00
_cell.angle_beta   90.00
_cell.angle_gamma   90.00
#
_symmetry.space_group_name_H-M   'P 1'
#
loop_
_entity.id
_entity.type
_entity.pdbx_description
1 polymer ?
#
loop_
_entity_poly.entity_id
_entity_poly.type
_entity_poly.pdbx_seq_one_letter_code
_entity_poly.pdbx_strand_id
1 'polypeptide(L)'
;MSSSIKFSLATSSKHTSTSAPSAGFKLPNASKPPATKQKSKSVLNQFNDEDDDEQESEQNKLQSLSQASQKNKSSKMIPIVPISSSKLSRQQRLAQEEATKLDSTIFEYDQVYDLMKLADSKAKSEKDQKGAERKPQYISGLIETAKQRKIDRVRAEDKLVQRERELEGQEFANKDEFVTPAYLQQQKELREAEEAEKLKAEKAPNKQAMTTFYQNILEEDSKRHEAAVKAVAAAAATTKKASSSISLGLSAALSDAKNSTENPGQSSQPQYDPEPEAVPSEAKLAVEIGKKLGRKVDIDDEGRIVDHRQLLTGGLNLGPPKLVGPQQPKKIGFALPIAERKAQEERERLENEASGKTKEEDDEEEGLTQAEKLKLSRERQSNLLQQQLIELENKKRKLEEESRTENMKKVAKRNDDSKIEMLKQQALKRRQERQAALKESEAQAPSS
;
A
#
# COMPACT_ATOMS: atom_id res chain seq x y z
N MET A 1 18.11 4.24 76.00
CA MET A 1 17.52 5.50 75.52
C MET A 1 16.58 5.17 74.38
N SER A 2 15.35 5.64 74.51
CA SER A 2 14.16 5.31 73.71
C SER A 2 14.18 5.99 72.35
N SER A 3 13.69 5.32 71.29
CA SER A 3 12.73 5.90 70.33
C SER A 3 12.31 4.88 69.26
N SER A 4 11.27 4.10 69.57
CA SER A 4 10.46 3.38 68.57
C SER A 4 9.30 4.28 68.15
N ILE A 5 9.21 4.61 66.86
CA ILE A 5 8.10 5.37 66.28
C ILE A 5 6.94 4.40 66.05
N LYS A 6 5.84 4.64 66.76
CA LYS A 6 4.55 3.94 66.67
C LYS A 6 3.67 4.71 65.67
N PHE A 7 3.11 4.02 64.68
CA PHE A 7 1.97 4.56 63.92
C PHE A 7 0.73 3.76 64.28
N SER A 8 -0.21 4.44 64.93
CA SER A 8 -1.46 3.91 65.45
C SER A 8 -2.58 3.95 64.42
N LEU A 9 -3.29 2.83 64.31
CA LEU A 9 -4.63 2.69 63.75
C LEU A 9 -5.64 3.60 64.48
N ALA A 10 -6.54 4.23 63.74
CA ALA A 10 -7.79 4.78 64.28
C ALA A 10 -8.97 4.34 63.42
N THR A 11 -9.70 3.36 63.96
CA THR A 11 -11.04 2.95 63.56
C THR A 11 -12.06 3.81 64.30
N SER A 12 -13.07 4.36 63.60
CA SER A 12 -14.32 4.79 64.26
C SER A 12 -15.53 4.14 63.58
N SER A 13 -16.15 3.26 64.35
CA SER A 13 -17.47 2.64 64.14
C SER A 13 -18.59 3.68 64.19
N LYS A 14 -19.64 3.50 63.37
CA LYS A 14 -21.02 3.30 63.88
C LYS A 14 -21.99 2.77 62.81
N HIS A 15 -22.80 1.84 63.28
CA HIS A 15 -23.80 0.94 62.67
C HIS A 15 -25.05 1.73 62.18
N THR A 16 -25.97 1.26 61.31
CA THR A 16 -26.95 0.14 61.44
C THR A 16 -27.70 -0.04 60.09
N SER A 17 -27.72 -1.21 59.44
CA SER A 17 -28.80 -2.24 59.37
C SER A 17 -30.09 -1.91 58.57
N THR A 18 -30.54 -2.90 57.76
CA THR A 18 -31.90 -3.14 57.19
C THR A 18 -32.38 -2.17 56.09
N SER A 19 -33.16 -2.48 55.06
CA SER A 19 -33.80 -3.67 54.48
C SER A 19 -34.36 -3.23 53.10
N ALA A 20 -34.29 -4.06 52.06
CA ALA A 20 -35.24 -3.98 50.92
C ALA A 20 -36.61 -4.56 51.40
N PRO A 21 -37.80 -4.26 50.82
CA PRO A 21 -38.06 -4.20 49.37
C PRO A 21 -39.19 -3.26 48.86
N SER A 22 -39.26 -3.15 47.52
CA SER A 22 -40.47 -3.02 46.68
C SER A 22 -41.32 -1.73 46.64
N ALA A 23 -42.00 -1.62 45.50
CA ALA A 23 -43.10 -0.72 45.11
C ALA A 23 -42.70 0.67 44.55
N GLY A 24 -43.17 0.92 43.33
CA GLY A 24 -42.80 2.07 42.52
C GLY A 24 -43.71 3.28 42.67
N PHE A 25 -43.35 4.38 41.99
CA PHE A 25 -44.29 5.44 41.65
C PHE A 25 -43.71 6.38 40.58
N LYS A 26 -44.48 6.47 39.49
CA LYS A 26 -44.84 7.63 38.65
C LYS A 26 -43.81 8.73 38.34
N LEU A 27 -43.74 8.99 37.03
CA LEU A 27 -43.43 10.27 36.40
C LEU A 27 -44.16 11.46 37.07
N PRO A 28 -43.56 12.65 36.98
CA PRO A 28 -44.33 13.80 36.53
C PRO A 28 -43.71 14.48 35.31
N ASN A 29 -44.59 14.54 34.31
CA ASN A 29 -44.74 15.51 33.24
C ASN A 29 -44.17 16.91 33.57
N ALA A 30 -43.28 17.41 32.71
CA ALA A 30 -42.96 18.83 32.61
C ALA A 30 -43.00 19.25 31.13
N SER A 31 -43.99 20.09 30.86
CA SER A 31 -44.34 20.70 29.58
C SER A 31 -43.23 21.59 29.02
N LYS A 32 -42.87 21.34 27.76
CA LYS A 32 -42.03 22.22 26.92
C LYS A 32 -42.93 22.93 25.90
N PRO A 33 -42.80 24.25 25.67
CA PRO A 33 -43.63 24.97 24.72
C PRO A 33 -43.27 24.66 23.25
N PRO A 34 -44.20 24.80 22.31
CA PRO A 34 -44.02 24.35 20.92
C PRO A 34 -43.17 25.32 20.10
N ALA A 35 -42.11 24.78 19.49
CA ALA A 35 -41.28 25.48 18.52
C ALA A 35 -42.06 25.71 17.21
N THR A 36 -42.17 26.98 16.84
CA THR A 36 -42.64 27.43 15.53
C THR A 36 -41.61 27.10 14.46
N LYS A 37 -42.07 26.44 13.39
CA LYS A 37 -41.28 26.11 12.20
C LYS A 37 -40.90 27.40 11.47
N GLN A 38 -39.63 27.80 11.53
CA GLN A 38 -39.07 28.76 10.58
C GLN A 38 -38.19 28.03 9.57
N LYS A 39 -38.62 28.12 8.30
CA LYS A 39 -37.87 27.67 7.12
C LYS A 39 -36.70 28.63 6.92
N SER A 40 -35.46 28.17 7.06
CA SER A 40 -34.30 28.92 6.59
C SER A 40 -34.25 28.85 5.06
N LYS A 41 -34.49 30.00 4.43
CA LYS A 41 -34.25 30.20 2.99
C LYS A 41 -32.75 30.37 2.79
N SER A 42 -32.21 29.58 1.86
CA SER A 42 -30.89 29.77 1.27
C SER A 42 -30.81 31.15 0.61
N VAL A 43 -29.91 32.00 1.10
CA VAL A 43 -29.54 33.28 0.48
C VAL A 43 -28.07 33.16 0.09
N LEU A 44 -27.80 32.72 -1.14
CA LEU A 44 -26.55 32.98 -1.86
C LEU A 44 -26.72 32.62 -3.34
N ASN A 45 -27.20 33.58 -4.14
CA ASN A 45 -26.94 33.79 -5.57
C ASN A 45 -27.95 34.84 -6.06
N GLN A 46 -27.65 36.10 -5.78
CA GLN A 46 -28.39 37.24 -6.30
C GLN A 46 -27.41 38.42 -6.43
N PHE A 47 -26.48 38.28 -7.37
CA PHE A 47 -25.60 39.34 -7.87
C PHE A 47 -25.18 38.93 -9.29
N ASN A 48 -26.08 39.17 -10.24
CA ASN A 48 -25.82 39.48 -11.65
C ASN A 48 -27.15 39.44 -12.40
N ASP A 49 -27.88 40.56 -12.35
CA ASP A 49 -28.71 41.05 -13.45
C ASP A 49 -28.98 42.54 -13.17
N GLU A 50 -29.03 43.34 -14.24
CA GLU A 50 -29.11 44.82 -14.31
C GLU A 50 -27.76 45.55 -14.45
N ASP A 51 -27.24 45.57 -15.68
CA ASP A 51 -27.00 46.85 -16.34
C ASP A 51 -27.52 46.75 -17.78
N ASP A 52 -28.45 47.65 -18.05
CA ASP A 52 -29.31 47.81 -19.23
C ASP A 52 -28.63 48.84 -20.14
N ASP A 53 -28.45 48.51 -21.43
CA ASP A 53 -28.41 49.52 -22.49
C ASP A 53 -28.77 48.85 -23.83
N GLU A 54 -29.97 49.22 -24.28
CA GLU A 54 -30.62 48.92 -25.54
C GLU A 54 -29.76 49.24 -26.77
N GLN A 55 -29.85 48.44 -27.85
CA GLN A 55 -30.17 48.93 -29.21
C GLN A 55 -30.74 47.79 -30.10
N GLU A 56 -31.79 48.15 -30.83
CA GLU A 56 -32.68 47.33 -31.67
C GLU A 56 -32.05 46.82 -32.99
N SER A 57 -32.52 45.68 -33.49
CA SER A 57 -33.14 45.57 -34.84
C SER A 57 -33.58 44.13 -35.19
N GLU A 58 -34.90 43.92 -35.06
CA GLU A 58 -35.84 43.34 -36.03
C GLU A 58 -35.49 42.18 -37.01
N GLN A 59 -36.43 41.20 -37.01
CA GLN A 59 -36.93 40.34 -38.11
C GLN A 59 -36.20 39.03 -38.50
N ASN A 60 -36.73 37.89 -38.04
CA ASN A 60 -37.75 37.13 -38.78
C ASN A 60 -38.15 35.81 -38.09
N LYS A 61 -39.43 35.44 -38.23
CA LYS A 61 -40.14 34.37 -37.54
C LYS A 61 -40.48 33.22 -38.50
N LEU A 62 -40.48 32.00 -37.95
CA LEU A 62 -41.30 30.80 -38.23
C LEU A 62 -40.72 29.59 -39.00
N GLN A 63 -40.74 28.47 -38.25
CA GLN A 63 -41.32 27.15 -38.56
C GLN A 63 -40.53 26.14 -39.42
N SER A 64 -40.10 25.03 -38.81
CA SER A 64 -40.93 23.84 -38.52
C SER A 64 -40.07 22.56 -38.37
N LEU A 65 -40.73 21.53 -37.85
CA LEU A 65 -40.27 20.26 -37.31
C LEU A 65 -39.62 19.26 -38.31
N SER A 66 -38.66 18.51 -37.75
CA SER A 66 -38.56 17.04 -37.79
C SER A 66 -37.84 16.29 -38.92
N GLN A 67 -37.19 15.21 -38.46
CA GLN A 67 -36.78 13.95 -39.11
C GLN A 67 -35.49 13.90 -39.95
N ALA A 68 -34.51 13.22 -39.33
CA ALA A 68 -33.66 12.17 -39.87
C ALA A 68 -33.45 12.09 -41.40
N SER A 69 -32.22 12.31 -41.84
CA SER A 69 -31.56 11.39 -42.78
C SER A 69 -30.06 11.64 -42.87
N GLN A 70 -29.35 10.52 -42.96
CA GLN A 70 -27.94 10.29 -43.12
C GLN A 70 -27.25 11.26 -44.11
N LYS A 71 -26.10 11.81 -43.69
CA LYS A 71 -25.01 12.09 -44.63
C LYS A 71 -23.66 12.11 -43.93
N ASN A 72 -22.85 11.12 -44.29
CA ASN A 72 -21.42 11.05 -44.04
C ASN A 72 -20.76 12.38 -44.41
N LYS A 73 -20.32 13.14 -43.41
CA LYS A 73 -19.30 14.18 -43.61
C LYS A 73 -18.03 13.65 -42.99
N SER A 74 -17.14 13.16 -43.85
CA SER A 74 -15.72 13.12 -43.57
C SER A 74 -15.32 14.48 -42.98
N SER A 75 -14.80 14.49 -41.76
CA SER A 75 -14.12 15.65 -41.18
C SER A 75 -12.99 16.02 -42.12
N LYS A 76 -13.27 16.97 -43.01
CA LYS A 76 -12.26 17.59 -43.85
C LYS A 76 -11.41 18.37 -42.87
N MET A 77 -10.26 17.77 -42.51
CA MET A 77 -9.22 18.38 -41.72
C MET A 77 -9.06 19.80 -42.24
N ILE A 78 -9.36 20.78 -41.39
CA ILE A 78 -8.98 22.16 -41.62
C ILE A 78 -7.47 22.09 -41.84
N PRO A 79 -6.95 22.42 -43.04
CA PRO A 79 -5.51 22.48 -43.21
C PRO A 79 -5.05 23.54 -42.22
N ILE A 80 -4.25 23.12 -41.24
CA ILE A 80 -3.46 24.01 -40.39
C ILE A 80 -2.63 24.80 -41.38
N VAL A 81 -3.11 26.01 -41.68
CA VAL A 81 -2.38 26.95 -42.52
C VAL A 81 -1.05 27.15 -41.79
N PRO A 82 0.10 26.88 -42.42
CA PRO A 82 1.35 27.26 -41.80
C PRO A 82 1.23 28.75 -41.53
N ILE A 83 1.42 29.17 -40.27
CA ILE A 83 1.48 30.58 -39.89
C ILE A 83 2.63 31.14 -40.72
N SER A 84 2.26 31.68 -41.88
CA SER A 84 3.17 32.32 -42.80
C SER A 84 3.84 33.39 -41.98
N SER A 85 5.15 33.31 -41.83
CA SER A 85 6.00 34.34 -41.29
C SER A 85 5.88 35.57 -42.20
N SER A 86 4.75 36.27 -42.12
CA SER A 86 4.55 37.54 -42.79
C SER A 86 5.59 38.47 -42.20
N LYS A 87 6.61 38.78 -43.01
CA LYS A 87 7.69 39.70 -42.64
C LYS A 87 7.03 40.95 -42.06
N LEU A 88 7.34 41.25 -40.80
CA LEU A 88 6.80 42.41 -40.10
C LEU A 88 6.95 43.67 -40.95
N SER A 89 5.90 44.51 -40.96
CA SER A 89 5.94 45.79 -41.68
C SER A 89 7.14 46.63 -41.23
N ARG A 90 7.69 47.47 -42.12
CA ARG A 90 8.84 48.34 -41.80
C ARG A 90 8.60 49.19 -40.55
N GLN A 91 7.37 49.70 -40.38
CA GLN A 91 6.97 50.45 -39.18
C GLN A 91 7.00 49.58 -37.92
N GLN A 92 6.55 48.33 -38.04
CA GLN A 92 6.49 47.38 -36.93
C GLN A 92 7.89 46.92 -36.48
N ARG A 93 8.85 46.79 -37.41
CA ARG A 93 10.27 46.57 -37.09
C ARG A 93 10.89 47.76 -36.36
N LEU A 94 10.66 48.98 -36.83
CA LEU A 94 11.17 50.18 -36.16
C LEU A 94 10.60 50.31 -34.75
N ALA A 95 9.32 50.06 -34.57
CA ALA A 95 8.68 50.07 -33.26
C ALA A 95 9.23 48.96 -32.34
N GLN A 96 9.52 47.76 -32.86
CA GLN A 96 10.18 46.70 -32.09
C GLN A 96 11.61 47.08 -31.70
N GLU A 97 12.40 47.64 -32.63
CA GLU A 97 13.77 48.09 -32.34
C GLU A 97 13.78 49.20 -31.29
N GLU A 98 12.87 50.17 -31.40
CA GLU A 98 12.68 51.22 -30.39
C GLU A 98 12.29 50.62 -29.03
N ALA A 99 11.34 49.69 -29.00
CA ALA A 99 10.94 48.98 -27.78
C ALA A 99 12.11 48.19 -27.16
N THR A 100 12.91 47.47 -27.96
CA THR A 100 14.08 46.72 -27.47
C THR A 100 15.21 47.62 -26.96
N LYS A 101 15.34 48.84 -27.51
CA LYS A 101 16.32 49.84 -27.03
C LYS A 101 15.92 50.42 -25.68
N LEU A 102 14.61 50.57 -25.45
CA LEU A 102 14.07 51.00 -24.17
C LEU A 102 14.21 49.90 -23.12
N ASP A 103 13.89 48.66 -23.47
CA ASP A 103 14.04 47.49 -22.60
C ASP A 103 14.33 46.22 -23.43
N SER A 104 15.48 45.58 -23.17
CA SER A 104 15.86 44.34 -23.84
C SER A 104 14.95 43.16 -23.49
N THR A 105 14.27 43.21 -22.34
CA THR A 105 13.43 42.10 -21.82
C THR A 105 11.99 42.14 -22.31
N ILE A 106 11.61 43.17 -23.07
CA ILE A 106 10.21 43.47 -23.42
C ILE A 106 9.52 42.38 -24.26
N PHE A 107 10.29 41.54 -24.96
CA PHE A 107 9.80 40.42 -25.78
C PHE A 107 10.22 39.04 -25.25
N GLU A 108 10.79 38.95 -24.05
CA GLU A 108 11.32 37.69 -23.47
C GLU A 108 10.25 36.84 -22.75
N TYR A 109 8.96 37.19 -22.84
CA TYR A 109 7.87 36.51 -22.12
C TYR A 109 7.82 34.99 -22.38
N ASP A 110 7.91 34.58 -23.64
CA ASP A 110 7.85 33.16 -24.04
C ASP A 110 9.05 32.37 -23.48
N GLN A 111 10.23 32.98 -23.48
CA GLN A 111 11.45 32.37 -22.93
C GLN A 111 11.35 32.19 -21.41
N VAL A 112 10.84 33.19 -20.68
CA VAL A 112 10.62 33.10 -19.23
C VAL A 112 9.59 32.02 -18.91
N TYR A 113 8.51 31.94 -19.69
CA TYR A 113 7.47 30.94 -19.52
C TYR A 113 8.00 29.53 -19.77
N ASP A 114 8.74 29.31 -20.86
CA ASP A 114 9.38 28.04 -21.18
C ASP A 114 10.36 27.62 -20.07
N LEU A 115 11.19 28.54 -19.57
CA LEU A 115 12.10 28.27 -18.46
C LEU A 115 11.34 27.88 -17.17
N MET A 116 10.25 28.58 -16.87
CA MET A 116 9.38 28.25 -15.72
C MET A 116 8.76 26.86 -15.88
N LYS A 117 8.30 26.49 -17.08
CA LYS A 117 7.75 25.16 -17.37
C LYS A 117 8.79 24.06 -17.38
N LEU A 118 10.00 24.35 -17.81
CA LEU A 118 11.13 23.43 -17.67
C LEU A 118 11.45 23.18 -16.20
N ALA A 119 11.47 24.21 -15.35
CA ALA A 119 11.64 24.05 -13.90
C ALA A 119 10.51 23.22 -13.27
N ASP A 120 9.25 23.48 -13.63
CA ASP A 120 8.09 22.69 -13.19
C ASP A 120 8.22 21.22 -13.60
N SER A 121 8.68 20.94 -14.83
CA SER A 121 8.85 19.58 -15.35
C SER A 121 9.96 18.83 -14.62
N LYS A 122 11.07 19.50 -14.31
CA LYS A 122 12.19 18.93 -13.52
C LYS A 122 11.71 18.59 -12.11
N ALA A 123 11.03 19.51 -11.44
CA ALA A 123 10.47 19.27 -10.10
C ALA A 123 9.44 18.12 -10.08
N LYS A 124 8.68 17.90 -11.16
CA LYS A 124 7.81 16.73 -11.29
C LYS A 124 8.61 15.44 -11.43
N SER A 125 9.61 15.41 -12.31
CA SER A 125 10.46 14.23 -12.52
C SER A 125 11.20 13.81 -11.24
N GLU A 126 11.66 14.76 -10.42
CA GLU A 126 12.28 14.49 -9.13
C GLU A 126 11.28 13.91 -8.12
N LYS A 127 10.02 14.38 -8.12
CA LYS A 127 8.95 13.79 -7.29
C LYS A 127 8.64 12.36 -7.72
N ASP A 128 8.64 12.07 -9.01
CA ASP A 128 8.39 10.72 -9.54
C ASP A 128 9.54 9.77 -9.19
N GLN A 129 10.80 10.22 -9.31
CA GLN A 129 11.98 9.46 -8.86
C GLN A 129 11.93 9.16 -7.36
N LYS A 130 11.61 10.17 -6.54
CA LYS A 130 11.41 9.97 -5.09
C LYS A 130 10.23 9.05 -4.78
N GLY A 131 9.20 9.06 -5.63
CA GLY A 131 8.08 8.14 -5.55
C GLY A 131 8.49 6.70 -5.78
N ALA A 132 9.40 6.46 -6.73
CA ALA A 132 9.94 5.13 -7.04
C ALA A 132 10.78 4.55 -5.87
N GLU A 133 11.53 5.39 -5.15
CA GLU A 133 12.31 4.97 -3.97
C GLU A 133 11.45 4.74 -2.71
N ARG A 134 10.20 5.20 -2.71
CA ARG A 134 9.36 5.20 -1.51
C ARG A 134 8.81 3.80 -1.23
N LYS A 135 9.00 3.34 0.02
CA LYS A 135 8.42 2.09 0.52
C LYS A 135 6.89 2.10 0.33
N PRO A 136 6.26 0.92 0.10
CA PRO A 136 4.83 0.85 -0.14
C PRO A 136 4.05 1.37 1.07
N GLN A 137 2.99 2.15 0.78
CA GLN A 137 2.31 3.02 1.73
C GLN A 137 1.74 2.31 2.97
N TYR A 138 1.42 1.01 2.88
CA TYR A 138 0.73 0.27 3.93
C TYR A 138 1.60 -0.77 4.65
N ILE A 139 2.74 -1.20 4.07
CA ILE A 139 3.53 -2.29 4.65
C ILE A 139 4.22 -1.86 5.95
N SER A 140 4.69 -0.62 6.02
CA SER A 140 5.40 -0.11 7.19
C SER A 140 4.48 -0.05 8.40
N GLY A 141 3.26 0.49 8.21
CA GLY A 141 2.25 0.52 9.25
C GLY A 141 1.86 -0.87 9.75
N LEU A 142 1.76 -1.87 8.85
CA LEU A 142 1.48 -3.24 9.27
C LEU A 142 2.64 -3.85 10.08
N ILE A 143 3.89 -3.59 9.68
CA ILE A 143 5.07 -4.07 10.40
C ILE A 143 5.18 -3.38 11.77
N GLU A 144 4.91 -2.08 11.84
CA GLU A 144 4.94 -1.29 13.08
C GLU A 144 3.86 -1.74 14.05
N THR A 145 2.62 -1.91 13.59
CA THR A 145 1.52 -2.43 14.42
C THR A 145 1.78 -3.87 14.89
N ALA A 146 2.35 -4.72 14.04
CA ALA A 146 2.77 -6.06 14.46
C ALA A 146 3.87 -6.03 15.53
N LYS A 147 4.82 -5.08 15.45
CA LYS A 147 5.84 -4.86 16.48
C LYS A 147 5.22 -4.35 17.78
N GLN A 148 4.32 -3.37 17.71
CA GLN A 148 3.60 -2.85 18.88
C GLN A 148 2.86 -3.97 19.61
N ARG A 149 2.09 -4.80 18.90
CA ARG A 149 1.39 -5.96 19.52
C ARG A 149 2.33 -6.94 20.22
N LYS A 150 3.54 -7.14 19.70
CA LYS A 150 4.54 -7.99 20.36
C LYS A 150 5.03 -7.35 21.66
N ILE A 151 5.31 -6.06 21.65
CA ILE A 151 5.70 -5.29 22.84
C ILE A 151 4.56 -5.32 23.87
N ASP A 152 3.31 -5.11 23.43
CA ASP A 152 2.14 -5.13 24.29
C ASP A 152 1.91 -6.50 24.93
N ARG A 153 2.13 -7.58 24.18
CA ARG A 153 2.05 -8.95 24.70
C ARG A 153 3.05 -9.17 25.83
N VAL A 154 4.32 -8.81 25.60
CA VAL A 154 5.36 -8.96 26.64
C VAL A 154 5.03 -8.11 27.86
N ARG A 155 4.57 -6.88 27.66
CA ARG A 155 4.14 -5.98 28.75
C ARG A 155 2.98 -6.55 29.55
N ALA A 156 2.04 -7.25 28.89
CA ALA A 156 0.92 -7.91 29.55
C ALA A 156 1.39 -9.12 30.37
N GLU A 157 2.29 -9.95 29.81
CA GLU A 157 2.91 -11.07 30.51
C GLU A 157 3.67 -10.59 31.77
N ASP A 158 4.45 -9.50 31.68
CA ASP A 158 5.16 -8.94 32.84
C ASP A 158 4.22 -8.38 33.91
N LYS A 159 3.15 -7.66 33.52
CA LYS A 159 2.14 -7.18 34.47
C LYS A 159 1.38 -8.32 35.14
N LEU A 160 1.19 -9.43 34.43
CA LEU A 160 0.58 -10.64 34.98
C LEU A 160 1.49 -11.27 36.03
N VAL A 161 2.77 -11.48 35.71
CA VAL A 161 3.78 -12.02 36.65
C VAL A 161 3.92 -11.14 37.89
N GLN A 162 3.93 -9.82 37.73
CA GLN A 162 3.95 -8.88 38.87
C GLN A 162 2.71 -9.04 39.75
N ARG A 163 1.53 -9.15 39.16
CA ARG A 163 0.28 -9.38 39.89
C ARG A 163 0.31 -10.72 40.64
N GLU A 164 0.85 -11.77 40.03
CA GLU A 164 1.01 -13.07 40.69
C GLU A 164 1.94 -12.97 41.91
N ARG A 165 3.08 -12.25 41.79
CA ARG A 165 4.00 -12.03 42.93
C ARG A 165 3.37 -11.20 44.05
N GLU A 166 2.59 -10.18 43.71
CA GLU A 166 1.86 -9.39 44.70
C GLU A 166 0.81 -10.24 45.45
N LEU A 167 0.17 -11.19 44.75
CA LEU A 167 -0.78 -12.13 45.34
C LEU A 167 -0.08 -13.17 46.23
N GLU A 168 1.08 -13.67 45.83
CA GLU A 168 1.94 -14.57 46.62
C GLU A 168 2.53 -13.85 47.85
N GLY A 169 2.64 -12.52 47.81
CA GLY A 169 2.90 -11.67 48.97
C GLY A 169 4.15 -12.06 49.76
N GLN A 170 3.95 -12.61 50.97
CA GLN A 170 5.04 -13.00 51.88
C GLN A 170 5.45 -14.48 51.78
N GLU A 171 4.75 -15.28 50.96
CA GLU A 171 4.97 -16.73 50.90
C GLU A 171 6.39 -17.11 50.44
N PHE A 172 7.05 -16.21 49.71
CA PHE A 172 8.40 -16.41 49.18
C PHE A 172 9.43 -15.36 49.64
N ALA A 173 9.10 -14.52 50.63
CA ALA A 173 10.02 -13.50 51.15
C ALA A 173 11.30 -14.08 51.80
N ASN A 174 11.25 -15.35 52.23
CA ASN A 174 12.39 -16.06 52.82
C ASN A 174 13.22 -16.83 51.77
N LYS A 175 12.86 -16.77 50.48
CA LYS A 175 13.59 -17.43 49.40
C LYS A 175 14.36 -16.39 48.59
N ASP A 176 15.50 -16.81 48.06
CA ASP A 176 16.34 -15.95 47.24
C ASP A 176 15.66 -15.65 45.88
N GLU A 177 15.64 -14.38 45.49
CA GLU A 177 15.13 -13.92 44.20
C GLU A 177 16.22 -13.99 43.13
N PHE A 178 16.08 -14.91 42.17
CA PHE A 178 17.03 -15.04 41.06
C PHE A 178 16.46 -14.39 39.79
N VAL A 179 17.01 -13.24 39.43
CA VAL A 179 16.68 -12.56 38.16
C VAL A 179 17.77 -12.83 37.14
N THR A 180 17.39 -13.34 35.96
CA THR A 180 18.35 -13.56 34.87
C THR A 180 18.79 -12.22 34.25
N PRO A 181 20.04 -12.10 33.78
CA PRO A 181 20.52 -10.87 33.13
C PRO A 181 19.71 -10.51 31.88
N ALA A 182 19.17 -11.52 31.17
CA ALA A 182 18.29 -11.31 30.02
C ALA A 182 16.95 -10.66 30.42
N TYR A 183 16.39 -11.03 31.57
CA TYR A 183 15.15 -10.41 32.08
C TYR A 183 15.36 -8.95 32.48
N LEU A 184 16.50 -8.63 33.11
CA LEU A 184 16.88 -7.25 33.41
C LEU A 184 17.03 -6.39 32.14
N GLN A 185 17.62 -6.96 31.08
CA GLN A 185 17.71 -6.30 29.77
C GLN A 185 16.33 -6.08 29.15
N GLN A 186 15.48 -7.11 29.14
CA GLN A 186 14.11 -7.03 28.63
C GLN A 186 13.29 -5.96 29.38
N GLN A 187 13.40 -5.89 30.71
CA GLN A 187 12.71 -4.88 31.52
C GLN A 187 13.22 -3.46 31.21
N LYS A 188 14.52 -3.30 30.94
CA LYS A 188 15.11 -2.03 30.52
C LYS A 188 14.59 -1.59 29.15
N GLU A 189 14.59 -2.50 28.19
CA GLU A 189 14.09 -2.27 26.83
C GLU A 189 12.61 -1.88 26.84
N LEU A 190 11.79 -2.51 27.69
CA LEU A 190 10.37 -2.14 27.85
C LEU A 190 10.19 -0.75 28.48
N ARG A 191 11.01 -0.41 29.48
CA ARG A 191 10.96 0.90 30.14
C ARG A 191 11.39 2.02 29.17
N GLU A 192 12.47 1.80 28.42
CA GLU A 192 12.94 2.73 27.39
C GLU A 192 11.91 2.88 26.25
N ALA A 193 11.27 1.78 25.85
CA ALA A 193 10.22 1.81 24.83
C ALA A 193 8.98 2.59 25.31
N GLU A 194 8.57 2.44 26.57
CA GLU A 194 7.47 3.18 27.17
C GLU A 194 7.77 4.69 27.28
N GLU A 195 8.99 5.05 27.70
CA GLU A 195 9.42 6.45 27.75
C GLU A 195 9.48 7.08 26.35
N ALA A 196 10.00 6.35 25.36
CA ALA A 196 10.04 6.81 23.97
C ALA A 196 8.63 6.95 23.36
N GLU A 197 7.70 6.05 23.68
CA GLU A 197 6.31 6.14 23.26
C GLU A 197 5.60 7.32 23.95
N LYS A 198 5.84 7.53 25.24
CA LYS A 198 5.30 8.65 26.01
C LYS A 198 5.77 10.00 25.47
N LEU A 199 7.07 10.14 25.16
CA LEU A 199 7.62 11.34 24.53
C LEU A 199 7.05 11.58 23.13
N LYS A 200 6.74 10.52 22.37
CA LYS A 200 6.06 10.64 21.06
C LYS A 200 4.59 11.02 21.21
N ALA A 201 3.90 10.47 22.21
CA ALA A 201 2.51 10.77 22.51
C ALA A 201 2.34 12.21 23.04
N GLU A 202 3.30 12.72 23.82
CA GLU A 202 3.32 14.13 24.24
C GLU A 202 3.51 15.07 23.04
N LYS A 203 4.24 14.63 22.01
CA LYS A 203 4.39 15.32 20.72
C LYS A 203 3.24 15.05 19.75
N ALA A 204 2.14 14.41 20.19
CA ALA A 204 1.06 14.03 19.28
C ALA A 204 0.49 15.26 18.56
N PRO A 205 0.23 15.14 17.24
CA PRO A 205 -0.29 16.25 16.46
C PRO A 205 -1.67 16.65 16.98
N ASN A 206 -1.80 17.94 17.27
CA ASN A 206 -3.03 18.56 17.74
C ASN A 206 -4.15 18.43 16.70
N LYS A 207 -5.40 18.75 17.10
CA LYS A 207 -6.67 18.64 16.34
C LYS A 207 -6.74 19.37 14.97
N GLN A 208 -5.62 19.85 14.43
CA GLN A 208 -5.45 20.64 13.21
C GLN A 208 -4.90 19.82 12.03
N ALA A 209 -5.22 18.53 11.94
CA ALA A 209 -4.75 17.66 10.85
C ALA A 209 -5.10 18.21 9.45
N MET A 210 -6.27 18.83 9.30
CA MET A 210 -6.66 19.46 8.03
C MET A 210 -5.90 20.76 7.77
N THR A 211 -5.73 21.59 8.79
CA THR A 211 -5.01 22.88 8.68
C THR A 211 -3.54 22.67 8.31
N THR A 212 -2.89 21.68 8.91
CA THR A 212 -1.50 21.29 8.60
C THR A 212 -1.37 20.70 7.19
N PHE A 213 -2.36 19.93 6.72
CA PHE A 213 -2.39 19.45 5.34
C PHE A 213 -2.45 20.61 4.33
N TYR A 214 -3.35 21.59 4.55
CA TYR A 214 -3.42 22.77 3.69
C TYR A 214 -2.15 23.63 3.78
N GLN A 215 -1.56 23.80 4.97
CA GLN A 215 -0.26 24.46 5.12
C GLN A 215 0.82 23.77 4.29
N ASN A 216 0.93 22.44 4.36
CA ASN A 216 1.91 21.68 3.60
C ASN A 216 1.71 21.83 2.08
N ILE A 217 0.46 21.82 1.59
CA ILE A 217 0.17 22.06 0.16
C ILE A 217 0.61 23.46 -0.24
N LEU A 218 0.23 24.48 0.53
CA LEU A 218 0.57 25.87 0.24
C LEU A 218 2.08 26.10 0.29
N GLU A 219 2.79 25.44 1.22
CA GLU A 219 4.24 25.46 1.29
C GLU A 219 4.91 24.73 0.12
N GLU A 220 4.36 23.60 -0.34
CA GLU A 220 4.88 22.90 -1.52
C GLU A 220 4.70 23.75 -2.78
N ASP A 221 3.55 24.41 -2.92
CA ASP A 221 3.27 25.28 -4.05
C ASP A 221 4.12 26.56 -4.00
N SER A 222 4.34 27.16 -2.82
CA SER A 222 5.25 28.29 -2.67
C SER A 222 6.70 27.90 -2.99
N LYS A 223 7.18 26.75 -2.50
CA LYS A 223 8.52 26.23 -2.82
C LYS A 223 8.70 25.98 -4.32
N ARG A 224 7.69 25.40 -4.99
CA ARG A 224 7.70 25.20 -6.45
C ARG A 224 7.81 26.52 -7.19
N HIS A 225 6.97 27.49 -6.82
CA HIS A 225 6.99 28.81 -7.45
C HIS A 225 8.33 29.52 -7.21
N GLU A 226 8.85 29.52 -5.99
CA GLU A 226 10.17 30.09 -5.68
C GLU A 226 11.30 29.42 -6.47
N ALA A 227 11.27 28.10 -6.63
CA ALA A 227 12.26 27.38 -7.43
C ALA A 227 12.20 27.79 -8.90
N ALA A 228 10.99 27.95 -9.45
CA ALA A 228 10.80 28.38 -10.82
C ALA A 228 11.28 29.83 -11.04
N VAL A 229 10.96 30.76 -10.12
CA VAL A 229 11.46 32.13 -10.15
C VAL A 229 13.00 32.18 -10.01
N LYS A 230 13.58 31.38 -9.11
CA LYS A 230 15.04 31.26 -8.95
C LYS A 230 15.70 30.71 -10.21
N ALA A 231 15.09 29.74 -10.88
CA ALA A 231 15.59 29.18 -12.13
C ALA A 231 15.58 30.20 -13.27
N VAL A 232 14.50 30.97 -13.40
CA VAL A 232 14.39 32.09 -14.35
C VAL A 232 15.43 33.17 -14.03
N ALA A 233 15.57 33.57 -12.76
CA ALA A 233 16.55 34.56 -12.34
C ALA A 233 18.00 34.10 -12.59
N ALA A 234 18.29 32.82 -12.38
CA ALA A 234 19.59 32.22 -12.68
C ALA A 234 19.86 32.22 -14.20
N ALA A 235 18.88 31.85 -15.02
CA ALA A 235 18.99 31.90 -16.47
C ALA A 235 19.24 33.33 -16.96
N ALA A 236 18.49 34.31 -16.44
CA ALA A 236 18.68 35.73 -16.74
C ALA A 236 20.05 36.28 -16.28
N ALA A 237 20.63 35.75 -15.19
CA ALA A 237 21.98 36.09 -14.76
C ALA A 237 23.05 35.53 -15.70
N THR A 238 22.84 34.33 -16.26
CA THR A 238 23.77 33.73 -17.23
C THR A 238 23.77 34.45 -18.58
N THR A 239 22.61 34.91 -19.05
CA THR A 239 22.51 35.67 -20.31
C THR A 239 23.15 37.05 -20.22
N LYS A 240 23.02 37.75 -19.08
CA LYS A 240 23.70 39.04 -18.83
C LYS A 240 25.22 38.93 -18.73
N LYS A 241 25.77 37.75 -18.43
CA LYS A 241 27.23 37.50 -18.40
C LYS A 241 27.79 37.11 -19.77
N ALA A 242 26.95 36.59 -20.65
CA ALA A 242 27.31 36.18 -22.02
C ALA A 242 27.18 37.31 -23.07
N SER A 243 26.56 38.44 -22.72
CA SER A 243 26.37 39.59 -23.62
C SER A 243 27.67 40.37 -23.95
N SER A 244 28.83 39.96 -23.42
CA SER A 244 30.13 40.51 -23.86
C SER A 244 30.79 39.73 -25.00
N SER A 245 30.27 38.58 -25.47
CA SER A 245 30.98 37.83 -26.53
C SER A 245 30.22 36.85 -27.41
N ILE A 246 28.90 36.63 -27.30
CA ILE A 246 28.26 35.57 -28.12
C ILE A 246 26.86 35.97 -28.61
N SER A 247 26.81 36.63 -29.76
CA SER A 247 25.58 36.80 -30.54
C SER A 247 25.69 36.08 -31.88
N LEU A 248 25.73 34.73 -31.89
CA LEU A 248 25.39 33.92 -33.08
C LEU A 248 25.29 32.38 -32.85
N GLY A 249 24.98 31.88 -31.65
CA GLY A 249 25.08 30.44 -31.34
C GLY A 249 23.84 29.72 -30.77
N LEU A 250 22.71 30.40 -30.56
CA LEU A 250 21.63 29.82 -29.75
C LEU A 250 20.63 28.94 -30.54
N SER A 251 20.61 29.02 -31.88
CA SER A 251 19.72 28.19 -32.71
C SER A 251 20.20 26.73 -32.90
N ALA A 252 21.48 26.46 -32.66
CA ALA A 252 22.04 25.10 -32.77
C ALA A 252 21.78 24.25 -31.51
N ALA A 253 21.77 24.85 -30.32
CA ALA A 253 21.58 24.12 -29.06
C ALA A 253 20.14 23.61 -28.84
N LEU A 254 19.14 24.22 -29.50
CA LEU A 254 17.74 23.82 -29.38
C LEU A 254 17.34 22.70 -30.37
N SER A 255 18.15 22.45 -31.41
CA SER A 255 17.93 21.36 -32.37
C SER A 255 18.59 20.04 -31.94
N ASP A 256 19.66 20.08 -31.14
CA ASP A 256 20.30 18.88 -30.57
C ASP A 256 19.48 18.19 -29.47
N ALA A 257 18.56 18.91 -28.81
CA ALA A 257 17.70 18.31 -27.77
C ALA A 257 16.59 17.39 -28.32
N LYS A 258 16.37 17.38 -29.65
CA LYS A 258 15.33 16.55 -30.30
C LYS A 258 15.85 15.37 -31.11
N ASN A 259 17.17 15.21 -31.26
CA ASN A 259 17.74 14.15 -32.13
C ASN A 259 18.70 13.18 -31.43
N SER A 260 18.67 13.10 -30.09
CA SER A 260 19.44 12.12 -29.31
C SER A 260 18.65 10.83 -29.01
N THR A 261 17.96 10.31 -30.02
CA THR A 261 17.44 8.93 -30.01
C THR A 261 17.92 8.23 -31.27
N GLU A 262 19.22 7.91 -31.33
CA GLU A 262 19.74 6.82 -32.17
C GLU A 262 21.18 6.48 -31.73
N ASN A 263 21.45 5.18 -31.63
CA ASN A 263 22.68 4.54 -31.12
C ASN A 263 23.98 5.10 -31.72
N PRO A 264 25.08 5.07 -30.94
CA PRO A 264 26.21 4.26 -31.39
C PRO A 264 26.90 3.48 -30.27
N GLY A 265 27.03 2.19 -30.49
CA GLY A 265 28.11 1.40 -29.90
C GLY A 265 29.45 1.71 -30.60
N GLN A 266 30.51 1.37 -29.87
CA GLN A 266 31.93 1.22 -30.26
C GLN A 266 32.92 2.35 -29.94
N SER A 267 33.82 1.95 -29.03
CA SER A 267 35.23 2.29 -28.88
C SER A 267 35.60 3.51 -28.04
N SER A 268 36.11 3.25 -26.83
CA SER A 268 37.54 3.42 -26.49
C SER A 268 37.75 3.16 -25.00
N GLN A 269 38.72 2.30 -24.70
CA GLN A 269 39.18 1.97 -23.35
C GLN A 269 40.01 3.13 -22.77
N PRO A 270 39.88 3.40 -21.46
CA PRO A 270 41.03 3.81 -20.66
C PRO A 270 41.40 2.72 -19.64
N GLN A 271 42.68 2.35 -19.66
CA GLN A 271 43.33 1.46 -18.70
C GLN A 271 43.22 1.98 -17.27
N TYR A 272 42.96 1.08 -16.32
CA TYR A 272 43.22 1.26 -14.90
C TYR A 272 43.84 -0.02 -14.33
N ASP A 273 44.95 0.15 -13.60
CA ASP A 273 45.76 -0.89 -12.93
C ASP A 273 45.04 -1.50 -11.70
N PRO A 274 45.51 -2.64 -11.15
CA PRO A 274 44.62 -3.70 -10.65
C PRO A 274 44.33 -3.71 -9.13
N GLU A 275 43.25 -4.45 -8.81
CA GLU A 275 42.92 -5.21 -7.58
C GLU A 275 42.14 -4.57 -6.40
N PRO A 276 41.37 -5.35 -5.58
CA PRO A 276 41.01 -6.78 -5.69
C PRO A 276 39.50 -7.15 -5.50
N GLU A 277 39.21 -8.42 -5.81
CA GLU A 277 38.03 -9.26 -5.50
C GLU A 277 36.71 -9.04 -6.26
N ALA A 278 36.55 -9.87 -7.30
CA ALA A 278 35.45 -9.93 -8.23
C ALA A 278 34.15 -10.46 -7.59
N VAL A 279 33.13 -9.62 -7.53
CA VAL A 279 31.73 -10.07 -7.55
C VAL A 279 31.48 -10.59 -8.98
N PRO A 280 31.13 -11.86 -9.20
CA PRO A 280 30.88 -12.38 -10.54
C PRO A 280 29.70 -11.62 -11.16
N SER A 281 29.94 -10.98 -12.31
CA SER A 281 28.92 -10.30 -13.12
C SER A 281 27.68 -11.18 -13.26
N GLU A 282 26.48 -10.61 -13.14
CA GLU A 282 25.19 -11.32 -13.13
C GLU A 282 25.04 -12.33 -14.30
N ALA A 283 25.60 -12.02 -15.47
CA ALA A 283 25.67 -12.94 -16.62
C ALA A 283 26.37 -14.28 -16.31
N LYS A 284 27.40 -14.28 -15.47
CA LYS A 284 28.11 -15.50 -15.04
C LYS A 284 27.27 -16.31 -14.05
N LEU A 285 26.48 -15.65 -13.21
CA LEU A 285 25.55 -16.31 -12.28
C LEU A 285 24.42 -17.01 -13.04
N ALA A 286 23.86 -16.40 -14.08
CA ALA A 286 22.86 -17.04 -14.93
C ALA A 286 23.41 -18.30 -15.63
N VAL A 287 24.63 -18.23 -16.16
CA VAL A 287 25.30 -19.39 -16.78
C VAL A 287 25.59 -20.50 -15.76
N GLU A 288 25.98 -20.15 -14.53
CA GLU A 288 26.25 -21.13 -13.47
C GLU A 288 24.97 -21.81 -12.98
N ILE A 289 23.88 -21.07 -12.80
CA ILE A 289 22.57 -21.60 -12.46
C ILE A 289 22.04 -22.50 -13.58
N GLY A 290 22.21 -22.09 -14.84
CA GLY A 290 21.86 -22.90 -16.01
C GLY A 290 22.64 -24.23 -16.06
N LYS A 291 23.96 -24.20 -15.78
CA LYS A 291 24.78 -25.42 -15.69
C LYS A 291 24.37 -26.32 -14.54
N LYS A 292 24.06 -25.76 -13.37
CA LYS A 292 23.61 -26.51 -12.18
C LYS A 292 22.24 -27.18 -12.40
N LEU A 293 21.34 -26.52 -13.11
CA LEU A 293 19.99 -27.03 -13.38
C LEU A 293 19.89 -27.81 -14.69
N GLY A 294 20.94 -27.79 -15.53
CA GLY A 294 20.96 -28.42 -16.86
C GLY A 294 20.02 -27.75 -17.86
N ARG A 295 19.76 -26.45 -17.71
CA ARG A 295 18.76 -25.69 -18.50
C ARG A 295 19.36 -24.39 -19.05
N LYS A 296 18.81 -23.89 -20.15
CA LYS A 296 19.22 -22.61 -20.75
C LYS A 296 18.45 -21.48 -20.04
N VAL A 297 19.19 -20.56 -19.45
CA VAL A 297 18.66 -19.50 -18.59
C VAL A 297 19.28 -18.18 -19.04
N ASP A 298 18.44 -17.20 -19.33
CA ASP A 298 18.82 -15.86 -19.76
C ASP A 298 18.44 -14.82 -18.69
N ILE A 299 18.89 -13.58 -18.88
CA ILE A 299 18.58 -12.45 -18.02
C ILE A 299 17.69 -11.50 -18.81
N ASP A 300 16.50 -11.17 -18.29
CA ASP A 300 15.60 -10.18 -18.87
C ASP A 300 16.09 -8.74 -18.62
N ASP A 301 15.50 -7.75 -19.31
CA ASP A 301 15.83 -6.32 -19.18
C ASP A 301 15.68 -5.75 -17.74
N GLU A 302 14.96 -6.47 -16.87
CA GLU A 302 14.78 -6.15 -15.46
C GLU A 302 15.78 -6.88 -14.53
N GLY A 303 16.81 -7.55 -15.08
CA GLY A 303 17.80 -8.30 -14.32
C GLY A 303 17.27 -9.61 -13.71
N ARG A 304 16.08 -10.05 -14.13
CA ARG A 304 15.46 -11.29 -13.64
C ARG A 304 15.96 -12.50 -14.45
N ILE A 305 16.32 -13.56 -13.74
CA ILE A 305 16.84 -14.81 -14.30
C ILE A 305 15.65 -15.65 -14.80
N VAL A 306 15.51 -15.81 -16.12
CA VAL A 306 14.37 -16.51 -16.74
C VAL A 306 14.84 -17.73 -17.54
N ASP A 307 14.19 -18.86 -17.29
CA ASP A 307 14.41 -20.12 -18.02
C ASP A 307 13.77 -20.00 -19.42
N HIS A 308 14.49 -20.37 -20.48
CA HIS A 308 13.99 -20.36 -21.87
C HIS A 308 12.65 -21.06 -22.03
N ARG A 309 12.37 -22.08 -21.21
CA ARG A 309 11.09 -22.78 -21.28
C ARG A 309 9.92 -21.89 -20.85
N GLN A 310 10.12 -20.96 -19.93
CA GLN A 310 9.07 -20.02 -19.49
C GLN A 310 8.73 -19.02 -20.61
N LEU A 311 9.75 -18.56 -21.35
CA LEU A 311 9.59 -17.74 -22.56
C LEU A 311 8.84 -18.51 -23.67
N LEU A 312 9.14 -19.81 -23.85
CA LEU A 312 8.51 -20.66 -24.88
C LEU A 312 7.11 -21.16 -24.50
N THR A 313 6.79 -21.30 -23.21
CA THR A 313 5.43 -21.63 -22.77
C THR A 313 4.45 -20.45 -22.89
N GLY A 314 4.96 -19.23 -23.06
CA GLY A 314 4.18 -17.99 -23.13
C GLY A 314 3.44 -17.74 -24.45
N GLY A 315 3.63 -18.55 -25.49
CA GLY A 315 2.84 -18.36 -26.71
C GLY A 315 3.28 -19.15 -27.93
N LEU A 316 2.77 -20.37 -28.09
CA LEU A 316 2.45 -20.95 -29.41
C LEU A 316 1.51 -22.16 -29.27
N ASN A 317 0.28 -21.95 -28.82
CA ASN A 317 -0.80 -22.93 -29.04
C ASN A 317 -1.50 -22.58 -30.35
N LEU A 318 -0.95 -23.17 -31.41
CA LEU A 318 -1.68 -23.67 -32.57
C LEU A 318 -2.95 -24.39 -32.10
N GLY A 319 -4.03 -24.31 -32.88
CA GLY A 319 -5.42 -24.59 -32.47
C GLY A 319 -5.69 -25.93 -31.75
N PRO A 320 -6.91 -26.08 -31.21
CA PRO A 320 -7.26 -27.20 -30.33
C PRO A 320 -6.98 -28.58 -30.97
N PRO A 321 -6.47 -29.56 -30.20
CA PRO A 321 -6.11 -30.87 -30.71
C PRO A 321 -7.34 -31.59 -31.29
N LYS A 322 -7.21 -32.09 -32.53
CA LYS A 322 -8.21 -32.96 -33.15
C LYS A 322 -8.31 -34.27 -32.37
N LEU A 323 -9.37 -34.44 -31.60
CA LEU A 323 -9.77 -35.74 -31.07
C LEU A 323 -10.52 -36.51 -32.18
N VAL A 324 -10.02 -37.70 -32.48
CA VAL A 324 -10.66 -38.70 -33.33
C VAL A 324 -11.68 -39.45 -32.46
N GLY A 325 -12.96 -39.22 -32.68
CA GLY A 325 -14.09 -39.85 -31.96
C GLY A 325 -15.42 -39.44 -32.60
N PRO A 326 -16.48 -40.28 -32.53
CA PRO A 326 -17.59 -40.24 -33.47
C PRO A 326 -18.50 -39.01 -33.31
N GLN A 327 -18.87 -38.48 -34.47
CA GLN A 327 -19.69 -37.31 -34.76
C GLN A 327 -20.95 -37.18 -33.89
N GLN A 328 -21.16 -35.99 -33.31
CA GLN A 328 -22.48 -35.48 -32.90
C GLN A 328 -22.72 -34.14 -33.62
N PRO A 329 -23.94 -33.87 -34.10
CA PRO A 329 -24.22 -32.77 -35.01
C PRO A 329 -24.17 -31.40 -34.32
N LYS A 330 -23.57 -30.44 -35.04
CA LYS A 330 -23.43 -29.04 -34.65
C LYS A 330 -24.80 -28.40 -34.34
N LYS A 331 -24.90 -27.68 -33.23
CA LYS A 331 -26.00 -26.74 -32.97
C LYS A 331 -25.48 -25.31 -32.90
N ILE A 332 -26.01 -24.54 -33.83
CA ILE A 332 -26.06 -23.08 -33.84
C ILE A 332 -27.08 -22.67 -32.78
N GLY A 333 -26.75 -21.66 -31.96
CA GLY A 333 -27.69 -21.03 -31.02
C GLY A 333 -27.36 -21.30 -29.55
N PHE A 334 -27.11 -20.21 -28.84
CA PHE A 334 -26.73 -20.08 -27.43
C PHE A 334 -27.90 -20.45 -26.48
N ALA A 335 -28.47 -21.65 -26.59
CA ALA A 335 -29.56 -22.10 -25.73
C ALA A 335 -29.33 -23.54 -25.23
N LEU A 336 -29.36 -23.70 -23.90
CA LEU A 336 -29.31 -24.99 -23.21
C LEU A 336 -30.47 -25.90 -23.65
N PRO A 337 -30.26 -27.24 -23.70
CA PRO A 337 -31.31 -28.19 -24.06
C PRO A 337 -32.49 -28.15 -23.09
N ILE A 338 -33.71 -28.36 -23.60
CA ILE A 338 -34.98 -28.19 -22.87
C ILE A 338 -35.04 -29.01 -21.56
N ALA A 339 -34.45 -30.22 -21.56
CA ALA A 339 -34.38 -31.06 -20.36
C ALA A 339 -33.51 -30.44 -19.26
N GLU A 340 -32.42 -29.77 -19.64
CA GLU A 340 -31.50 -29.12 -18.71
C GLU A 340 -32.06 -27.79 -18.21
N ARG A 341 -32.79 -27.06 -19.06
CA ARG A 341 -33.54 -25.86 -18.64
C ARG A 341 -34.63 -26.21 -17.62
N LYS A 342 -35.38 -27.29 -17.83
CA LYS A 342 -36.43 -27.72 -16.89
C LYS A 342 -35.86 -28.20 -15.55
N ALA A 343 -34.72 -28.88 -15.58
CA ALA A 343 -34.01 -29.30 -14.37
C ALA A 343 -33.39 -28.12 -13.60
N GLN A 344 -32.92 -27.08 -14.31
CA GLN A 344 -32.47 -25.84 -13.68
C GLN A 344 -33.64 -25.06 -13.08
N GLU A 345 -34.77 -24.97 -13.77
CA GLU A 345 -35.97 -24.27 -13.30
C GLU A 345 -36.58 -24.94 -12.05
N GLU A 346 -36.58 -26.28 -11.97
CA GLU A 346 -36.98 -26.98 -10.74
C GLU A 346 -36.00 -26.77 -9.59
N ARG A 347 -34.69 -26.74 -9.86
CA ARG A 347 -33.68 -26.45 -8.82
C ARG A 347 -33.78 -25.03 -8.31
N GLU A 348 -33.93 -24.06 -9.20
CA GLU A 348 -34.07 -22.65 -8.88
C GLU A 348 -35.37 -22.39 -8.10
N ARG A 349 -36.45 -23.10 -8.44
CA ARG A 349 -37.71 -23.06 -7.68
C ARG A 349 -37.56 -23.62 -6.27
N LEU A 350 -36.90 -24.77 -6.12
CA LEU A 350 -36.63 -25.37 -4.81
C LEU A 350 -35.66 -24.52 -3.97
N GLU A 351 -34.70 -23.86 -4.62
CA GLU A 351 -33.75 -22.95 -3.96
C GLU A 351 -34.44 -21.67 -3.49
N ASN A 352 -35.34 -21.10 -4.29
CA ASN A 352 -36.15 -19.93 -3.91
C ASN A 352 -37.17 -20.24 -2.80
N GLU A 353 -37.74 -21.45 -2.80
CA GLU A 353 -38.60 -21.94 -1.71
C GLU A 353 -37.80 -22.23 -0.43
N ALA A 354 -36.56 -22.73 -0.54
CA ALA A 354 -35.67 -22.98 0.59
C ALA A 354 -35.04 -21.70 1.17
N SER A 355 -34.85 -20.66 0.36
CA SER A 355 -34.27 -19.39 0.80
C SER A 355 -35.27 -18.47 1.51
N GLY A 356 -36.55 -18.87 1.65
CA GLY A 356 -37.54 -18.06 2.35
C GLY A 356 -37.69 -16.65 1.77
N LYS A 357 -37.47 -16.49 0.45
CA LYS A 357 -37.73 -15.24 -0.24
C LYS A 357 -39.23 -15.14 -0.46
N THR A 358 -39.93 -14.60 0.53
CA THR A 358 -41.23 -13.99 0.28
C THR A 358 -41.03 -12.93 -0.80
N LYS A 359 -42.04 -12.74 -1.66
CA LYS A 359 -42.13 -11.66 -2.66
C LYS A 359 -42.20 -10.26 -2.01
N GLU A 360 -41.51 -10.06 -0.89
CA GLU A 360 -41.43 -8.81 -0.13
C GLU A 360 -40.07 -8.11 -0.36
N GLU A 361 -39.06 -8.80 -0.88
CA GLU A 361 -37.74 -8.18 -1.18
C GLU A 361 -37.68 -7.48 -2.55
N ASP A 362 -38.61 -7.79 -3.47
CA ASP A 362 -38.72 -7.07 -4.75
C ASP A 362 -39.44 -5.71 -4.59
N ASP A 363 -40.19 -5.52 -3.49
CA ASP A 363 -40.92 -4.27 -3.20
C ASP A 363 -40.07 -3.24 -2.43
N GLU A 364 -38.89 -3.61 -1.88
CA GLU A 364 -37.97 -2.66 -1.24
C GLU A 364 -36.96 -2.02 -2.20
N GLU A 365 -36.79 -2.57 -3.42
CA GLU A 365 -35.87 -2.03 -4.44
C GLU A 365 -36.46 -0.91 -5.32
N GLU A 366 -37.76 -0.66 -5.25
CA GLU A 366 -38.44 0.39 -6.03
C GLU A 366 -38.30 1.81 -5.42
N GLY A 367 -37.75 1.95 -4.20
CA GLY A 367 -37.59 3.25 -3.52
C GLY A 367 -36.14 3.74 -3.33
N LEU A 368 -35.14 2.89 -3.56
CA LEU A 368 -33.73 3.18 -3.25
C LEU A 368 -33.09 4.04 -4.35
N THR A 369 -32.51 5.16 -3.93
CA THR A 369 -31.83 6.10 -4.85
C THR A 369 -30.66 5.39 -5.58
N GLN A 370 -30.29 5.86 -6.79
CA GLN A 370 -29.18 5.26 -7.57
C GLN A 370 -27.86 5.15 -6.77
N ALA A 371 -27.64 6.09 -5.83
CA ALA A 371 -26.47 6.07 -4.94
C ALA A 371 -26.50 4.91 -3.94
N GLU A 372 -27.68 4.51 -3.48
CA GLU A 372 -27.87 3.46 -2.49
C GLU A 372 -27.75 2.07 -3.12
N LYS A 373 -28.23 1.92 -4.36
CA LYS A 373 -27.98 0.72 -5.18
C LYS A 373 -26.49 0.50 -5.44
N LEU A 374 -25.74 1.59 -5.71
CA LEU A 374 -24.29 1.52 -5.90
C LEU A 374 -23.56 1.11 -4.61
N LYS A 375 -24.02 1.62 -3.46
CA LYS A 375 -23.47 1.29 -2.14
C LYS A 375 -23.71 -0.19 -1.81
N LEU A 376 -24.91 -0.69 -2.05
CA LEU A 376 -25.26 -2.11 -1.84
C LEU A 376 -24.45 -3.04 -2.76
N SER A 377 -24.27 -2.67 -4.03
CA SER A 377 -23.40 -3.42 -4.95
C SER A 377 -21.95 -3.45 -4.48
N ARG A 378 -21.43 -2.31 -4.00
CA ARG A 378 -20.07 -2.20 -3.48
C ARG A 378 -19.89 -3.00 -2.20
N GLU A 379 -20.91 -3.04 -1.34
CA GLU A 379 -20.92 -3.84 -0.11
C GLU A 379 -20.94 -5.34 -0.42
N ARG A 380 -21.75 -5.79 -1.38
CA ARG A 380 -21.73 -7.18 -1.87
C ARG A 380 -20.35 -7.58 -2.42
N GLN A 381 -19.71 -6.71 -3.20
CA GLN A 381 -18.37 -6.94 -3.72
C GLN A 381 -17.30 -6.95 -2.60
N SER A 382 -17.43 -6.05 -1.61
CA SER A 382 -16.55 -6.00 -0.44
C SER A 382 -16.65 -7.28 0.40
N ASN A 383 -17.87 -7.76 0.64
CA ASN A 383 -18.12 -8.97 1.43
C ASN A 383 -17.57 -10.23 0.73
N LEU A 384 -17.68 -10.30 -0.59
CA LEU A 384 -17.10 -11.40 -1.38
C LEU A 384 -15.57 -11.41 -1.31
N LEU A 385 -14.93 -10.24 -1.41
CA LEU A 385 -13.48 -10.10 -1.23
C LEU A 385 -13.04 -10.46 0.20
N GLN A 386 -13.80 -10.04 1.19
CA GLN A 386 -13.55 -10.38 2.59
C GLN A 386 -13.66 -11.89 2.81
N GLN A 387 -14.66 -12.55 2.23
CA GLN A 387 -14.83 -14.00 2.31
C GLN A 387 -13.66 -14.74 1.65
N GLN A 388 -13.19 -14.29 0.48
CA GLN A 388 -12.01 -14.85 -0.18
C GLN A 388 -10.75 -14.70 0.67
N LEU A 389 -10.55 -13.56 1.34
CA LEU A 389 -9.43 -13.34 2.26
C LEU A 389 -9.49 -14.26 3.48
N ILE A 390 -10.67 -14.40 4.10
CA ILE A 390 -10.89 -15.31 5.23
C ILE A 390 -10.60 -16.77 4.81
N GLU A 391 -11.00 -17.16 3.60
CA GLU A 391 -10.74 -18.51 3.10
C GLU A 391 -9.24 -18.76 2.85
N LEU A 392 -8.51 -17.78 2.31
CA LEU A 392 -7.05 -17.86 2.14
C LEU A 392 -6.33 -17.94 3.49
N GLU A 393 -6.77 -17.17 4.49
CA GLU A 393 -6.21 -17.21 5.83
C GLU A 393 -6.45 -18.56 6.52
N ASN A 394 -7.67 -19.10 6.40
CA ASN A 394 -8.01 -20.43 6.90
C ASN A 394 -7.22 -21.54 6.20
N LYS A 395 -7.01 -21.45 4.87
CA LYS A 395 -6.15 -22.38 4.13
C LYS A 395 -4.71 -22.31 4.62
N LYS A 396 -4.17 -21.10 4.81
CA LYS A 396 -2.81 -20.91 5.34
C LYS A 396 -2.66 -21.49 6.75
N ARG A 397 -3.66 -21.27 7.62
CA ARG A 397 -3.68 -21.82 8.97
C ARG A 397 -3.72 -23.35 8.96
N LYS A 398 -4.55 -23.97 8.11
CA LYS A 398 -4.59 -25.42 7.94
C LYS A 398 -3.24 -25.99 7.47
N LEU A 399 -2.59 -25.36 6.49
CA LEU A 399 -1.28 -25.77 6.01
C LEU A 399 -0.20 -25.65 7.11
N GLU A 400 -0.26 -24.61 7.94
CA GLU A 400 0.66 -24.46 9.06
C GLU A 400 0.42 -25.56 10.13
N GLU A 401 -0.84 -25.82 10.48
CA GLU A 401 -1.21 -26.91 11.40
C GLU A 401 -0.78 -28.27 10.85
N GLU A 402 -1.00 -28.56 9.56
CA GLU A 402 -0.52 -29.75 8.89
C GLU A 402 1.01 -29.87 8.97
N SER A 403 1.75 -28.81 8.65
CA SER A 403 3.22 -28.80 8.75
C SER A 403 3.71 -29.04 10.19
N ARG A 404 3.01 -28.50 11.19
CA ARG A 404 3.30 -28.74 12.60
C ARG A 404 3.03 -30.20 12.96
N THR A 405 1.90 -30.78 12.52
CA THR A 405 1.63 -32.20 12.77
C THR A 405 2.63 -33.11 12.07
N GLU A 406 3.09 -32.78 10.87
CA GLU A 406 4.13 -33.53 10.17
C GLU A 406 5.47 -33.45 10.92
N ASN A 407 5.84 -32.27 11.43
CA ASN A 407 7.05 -32.11 12.23
C ASN A 407 6.95 -32.90 13.54
N MET A 408 5.80 -32.89 14.22
CA MET A 408 5.56 -33.72 15.40
C MET A 408 5.64 -35.21 15.09
N LYS A 409 5.06 -35.67 13.96
CA LYS A 409 5.19 -37.06 13.50
C LYS A 409 6.64 -37.43 13.17
N LYS A 410 7.42 -36.52 12.57
CA LYS A 410 8.85 -36.73 12.30
C LYS A 410 9.69 -36.82 13.57
N VAL A 411 9.34 -36.06 14.63
CA VAL A 411 10.00 -36.15 15.93
C VAL A 411 9.60 -37.44 16.65
N ALA A 412 8.32 -37.81 16.63
CA ALA A 412 7.83 -39.06 17.20
C ALA A 412 8.53 -40.28 16.57
N LYS A 413 8.66 -40.33 15.23
CA LYS A 413 9.41 -41.39 14.52
C LYS A 413 10.91 -41.44 14.84
N ARG A 414 11.50 -40.35 15.36
CA ARG A 414 12.90 -40.36 15.82
C ARG A 414 13.03 -40.93 17.22
N ASN A 415 11.95 -40.88 18.00
CA ASN A 415 11.84 -41.43 19.35
C ASN A 415 11.01 -42.72 19.34
N ASP A 416 11.29 -43.64 18.41
CA ASP A 416 10.66 -44.96 18.42
C ASP A 416 11.14 -45.75 19.65
N ASP A 417 10.24 -46.00 20.60
CA ASP A 417 10.54 -46.64 21.88
C ASP A 417 11.23 -48.01 21.70
N SER A 418 10.88 -48.76 20.67
CA SER A 418 11.51 -50.05 20.33
C SER A 418 12.99 -49.91 19.93
N LYS A 419 13.34 -48.82 19.22
CA LYS A 419 14.73 -48.52 18.86
C LYS A 419 15.52 -48.05 20.08
N ILE A 420 14.88 -47.30 20.98
CA ILE A 420 15.47 -46.89 22.26
C ILE A 420 15.74 -48.12 23.14
N GLU A 421 14.81 -49.07 23.21
CA GLU A 421 14.98 -50.33 23.94
C GLU A 421 16.10 -51.20 23.35
N MET A 422 16.17 -51.33 22.02
CA MET A 422 17.24 -52.07 21.34
C MET A 422 18.63 -51.46 21.63
N LEU A 423 18.75 -50.12 21.54
CA LEU A 423 19.99 -49.40 21.85
C LEU A 423 20.36 -49.54 23.34
N LYS A 424 19.37 -49.54 24.24
CA LYS A 424 19.57 -49.76 25.67
C LYS A 424 20.08 -51.16 25.96
N GLN A 425 19.53 -52.19 25.30
CA GLN A 425 20.01 -53.57 25.42
C GLN A 425 21.44 -53.72 24.89
N GLN A 426 21.77 -53.09 23.76
CA GLN A 426 23.12 -53.10 23.20
C GLN A 426 24.13 -52.40 24.13
N ALA A 427 23.75 -51.28 24.74
CA ALA A 427 24.57 -50.58 25.71
C ALA A 427 24.84 -51.41 26.98
N LEU A 428 23.83 -52.14 27.46
CA LEU A 428 23.98 -53.06 28.60
C LEU A 428 24.92 -54.22 28.27
N LYS A 429 24.81 -54.84 27.09
CA LYS A 429 25.73 -55.88 26.62
C LYS A 429 27.16 -55.36 26.54
N ARG A 430 27.39 -54.19 25.94
CA ARG A 430 28.71 -53.57 25.86
C ARG A 430 29.30 -53.26 27.25
N ARG A 431 28.47 -52.88 28.22
CA ARG A 431 28.90 -52.69 29.61
C ARG A 431 29.29 -54.01 30.27
N GLN A 432 28.52 -55.08 30.04
CA GLN A 432 28.84 -56.41 30.56
C GLN A 432 30.12 -56.97 29.94
N GLU A 433 30.31 -56.82 28.63
CA GLU A 433 31.55 -57.20 27.92
C GLU A 433 32.76 -56.43 28.45
N ARG A 434 32.62 -55.11 28.69
CA ARG A 434 33.69 -54.34 29.33
C ARG A 434 34.00 -54.82 30.74
N GLN A 435 32.99 -55.19 31.53
CA GLN A 435 33.21 -55.74 32.86
C GLN A 435 33.83 -57.14 32.83
N ALA A 436 33.46 -57.97 31.86
CA ALA A 436 34.07 -59.27 31.65
C ALA A 436 35.54 -59.14 31.21
N ALA A 437 35.84 -58.24 30.27
CA ALA A 437 37.21 -57.95 29.84
C ALA A 437 38.06 -57.39 30.98
N LEU A 438 37.50 -56.54 31.86
CA LEU A 438 38.20 -56.07 33.06
C LEU A 438 38.52 -57.22 34.02
N LYS A 439 37.55 -58.12 34.27
CA LYS A 439 37.77 -59.31 35.10
C LYS A 439 38.79 -60.28 34.49
N GLU A 440 38.77 -60.47 33.17
CA GLU A 440 39.77 -61.28 32.48
C GLU A 440 41.16 -60.65 32.57
N SER A 441 41.26 -59.32 32.45
CA SER A 441 42.53 -58.61 32.64
C SER A 441 43.04 -58.66 34.08
N GLU A 442 42.14 -58.67 35.07
CA GLU A 442 42.47 -58.82 36.48
C GLU A 442 42.91 -60.25 36.82
N ALA A 443 42.33 -61.26 36.15
CA ALA A 443 42.75 -62.66 36.27
C ALA A 443 44.07 -62.97 35.53
N GLN A 444 44.43 -62.20 34.51
CA GLN A 444 45.70 -62.32 33.78
C GLN A 444 46.83 -61.45 34.38
N ALA A 445 46.54 -60.63 35.39
CA ALA A 445 47.57 -59.93 36.13
C ALA A 445 48.43 -60.94 36.91
N PRO A 446 49.76 -60.99 36.68
CA PRO A 446 50.61 -62.00 37.31
C PRO A 446 50.63 -61.80 38.83
N SER A 447 50.24 -62.83 39.58
CA SER A 447 50.39 -62.87 41.03
C SER A 447 51.88 -62.81 41.39
N SER A 448 52.33 -61.64 41.82
CA SER A 448 53.67 -61.42 42.40
C SER A 448 53.82 -62.07 43.76
#